data_AF-A0A957X3U9-F1
#
_entry.id   AF-A0A957X3U9-F1
#
_cell.length_a   1.000
_cell.length_b   1.000
_cell.length_c   1.000
_cell.angle_alpha   90.00
_cell.angle_beta   90.00
_cell.angle_gamma   90.00
#
_symmetry.space_group_name_H-M   'P 1'
#
loop_
_entity.id
_entity.type
_entity.pdbx_description
1 polymer ?
#
loop_
_entity_poly.entity_id
_entity_poly.type
_entity_poly.pdbx_seq_one_letter_code
_entity_poly.pdbx_strand_id
1 'polypeptide(L)'
;MNSTKRAAKEAAPLTDLALLAWPASMPEQARAVRGVLSAAGVPLSAAEVAARFAKAEKGRVAELLETLVLLGQAGENEGKFGGV
;
A
#
# COMPACT_ATOMS: atom_id res chain seq x y z
N MET A 1 26.83 -24.00 16.04
CA MET A 1 27.75 -23.00 15.47
C MET A 1 28.07 -23.49 14.05
N ASN A 2 27.76 -22.85 12.91
CA ASN A 2 27.59 -21.45 12.56
C ASN A 2 26.58 -21.26 11.40
N SER A 3 25.88 -20.12 11.47
CA SER A 3 25.58 -19.17 10.39
C SER A 3 24.89 -19.61 9.09
N THR A 4 23.64 -19.16 8.93
CA THR A 4 23.25 -18.46 7.69
C THR A 4 22.36 -17.25 8.00
N LYS A 5 23.00 -16.09 7.85
CA LYS A 5 22.48 -14.76 7.47
C LYS A 5 21.24 -14.21 8.20
N ARG A 6 21.53 -13.26 9.10
CA ARG A 6 20.67 -12.10 9.35
C ARG A 6 20.29 -11.45 8.02
N ALA A 7 19.00 -11.40 7.73
CA ALA A 7 18.37 -10.40 6.87
C ALA A 7 17.14 -9.82 7.59
N ALA A 8 17.30 -9.52 8.88
CA ALA A 8 16.37 -8.67 9.64
C ALA A 8 17.00 -7.29 9.89
N LYS A 9 17.76 -6.79 8.91
CA LYS A 9 18.47 -5.52 9.05
C LYS A 9 18.08 -4.61 7.89
N GLU A 10 17.49 -3.48 8.31
CA GLU A 10 17.22 -2.29 7.51
C GLU A 10 15.88 -2.21 6.77
N ALA A 11 14.78 -2.36 7.52
CA ALA A 11 13.72 -1.36 7.36
C ALA A 11 14.23 -0.09 8.03
N ALA A 12 14.94 0.75 7.28
CA ALA A 12 15.31 2.10 7.71
C ALA A 12 14.04 2.80 8.24
N PRO A 13 14.15 3.66 9.26
CA PRO A 13 12.99 4.39 9.70
C PRO A 13 12.65 5.33 8.54
N LEU A 14 11.47 5.16 7.92
CA LEU A 14 10.91 6.15 6.99
C LEU A 14 10.49 7.39 7.78
N THR A 15 11.41 7.98 8.54
CA THR A 15 11.22 9.28 9.16
C THR A 15 11.64 10.29 8.12
N ASP A 16 10.67 11.09 7.67
CA ASP A 16 10.78 12.23 6.75
C ASP A 16 10.61 12.02 5.22
N LEU A 17 9.88 10.98 4.79
CA LEU A 17 9.04 11.15 3.60
C LEU A 17 7.64 11.51 4.07
N ALA A 18 7.19 12.73 3.79
CA ALA A 18 5.88 13.22 4.21
C ALA A 18 4.79 12.22 3.77
N LEU A 19 4.24 11.49 4.75
CA LEU A 19 3.15 10.56 4.52
C LEU A 19 1.96 11.30 3.93
N LEU A 20 1.26 10.67 2.99
CA LEU A 20 0.07 11.25 2.40
C LEU A 20 -1.02 11.36 3.47
N ALA A 21 -1.75 12.46 3.52
CA ALA A 21 -2.92 12.53 4.39
C ALA A 21 -3.97 11.50 3.95
N TRP A 22 -4.55 10.76 4.89
CA TRP A 22 -5.68 9.88 4.59
C TRP A 22 -6.94 10.71 4.33
N PRO A 23 -7.53 10.68 3.12
CA PRO A 23 -8.70 11.50 2.82
C PRO A 23 -9.93 11.05 3.60
N ALA A 24 -10.80 11.99 3.98
CA ALA A 24 -12.01 11.67 4.76
C ALA A 24 -13.10 11.02 3.90
N SER A 25 -13.22 11.42 2.62
CA SER A 25 -14.29 10.92 1.76
C SER A 25 -13.89 9.66 1.01
N MET A 26 -14.88 8.81 0.79
CA MET A 26 -14.72 7.55 0.07
C MET A 26 -14.15 7.68 -1.36
N PRO A 27 -14.67 8.59 -2.21
CA PRO A 27 -14.13 8.75 -3.56
C PRO A 27 -12.68 9.26 -3.57
N GLU A 28 -12.30 10.08 -2.60
CA GLU A 28 -10.93 10.59 -2.48
C GLU A 28 -9.98 9.52 -1.97
N GLN A 29 -10.39 8.69 -1.01
CA GLN A 29 -9.61 7.52 -0.59
C GLN A 29 -9.32 6.61 -1.78
N ALA A 30 -10.33 6.30 -2.60
CA ALA A 30 -10.17 5.49 -3.82
C ALA A 30 -9.16 6.10 -4.79
N ARG A 31 -9.25 7.41 -5.04
CA ARG A 31 -8.30 8.15 -5.90
C ARG A 31 -6.88 8.10 -5.35
N ALA A 32 -6.72 8.32 -4.05
CA ALA A 32 -5.42 8.35 -3.40
C ALA A 32 -4.75 6.96 -3.42
N VAL A 33 -5.50 5.90 -3.13
CA VAL A 33 -4.99 4.52 -3.18
C VAL A 33 -4.55 4.14 -4.59
N ARG A 34 -5.35 4.43 -5.62
CA ARG A 34 -4.92 4.22 -7.02
C ARG A 34 -3.67 5.02 -7.36
N GLY A 35 -3.59 6.27 -6.92
CA GLY A 35 -2.40 7.11 -7.09
C GLY A 35 -1.14 6.48 -6.51
N VAL A 36 -1.24 5.86 -5.32
CA VAL A 36 -0.13 5.12 -4.70
C VAL A 36 0.28 3.91 -5.54
N LEU A 37 -0.68 3.11 -6.01
CA LEU A 37 -0.38 1.93 -6.84
C LEU A 37 0.28 2.33 -8.16
N SER A 38 -0.23 3.35 -8.85
CA SER A 38 0.34 3.86 -10.10
C SER A 38 1.75 4.44 -9.88
N ALA A 39 1.96 5.19 -8.81
CA ALA A 39 3.27 5.78 -8.50
C ALA A 39 4.31 4.76 -8.05
N ALA A 40 3.89 3.64 -7.44
CA ALA A 40 4.80 2.61 -6.98
C ALA A 40 5.49 1.87 -8.14
N GLY A 41 4.80 1.67 -9.26
CA GLY A 41 5.32 0.95 -10.42
C GLY A 41 5.61 -0.55 -10.17
N VAL A 42 5.32 -1.04 -8.97
CA VAL A 42 5.48 -2.44 -8.55
C VAL A 42 4.28 -2.86 -7.70
N PRO A 43 3.88 -4.15 -7.70
CA PRO A 43 2.79 -4.63 -6.86
C PRO A 43 3.09 -4.47 -5.36
N LEU A 44 2.13 -3.95 -4.61
CA LEU A 44 2.22 -3.68 -3.17
C LEU A 44 1.17 -4.47 -2.39
N SER A 45 1.50 -4.95 -1.19
CA SER A 45 0.50 -5.49 -0.27
C SER A 45 -0.36 -4.36 0.32
N ALA A 46 -1.55 -4.70 0.81
CA ALA A 46 -2.42 -3.73 1.49
C ALA A 46 -1.72 -3.00 2.66
N ALA A 47 -0.85 -3.69 3.39
CA ALA A 47 -0.06 -3.10 4.48
C ALA A 47 0.97 -2.09 3.96
N GLU A 48 1.63 -2.37 2.84
CA GLU A 48 2.59 -1.45 2.21
C GLU A 48 1.89 -0.21 1.63
N VAL A 49 0.69 -0.38 1.07
CA VAL A 49 -0.15 0.75 0.62
C VAL A 49 -0.59 1.61 1.80
N ALA A 50 -1.11 0.99 2.87
CA ALA A 50 -1.54 1.72 4.06
C ALA A 50 -0.40 2.52 4.71
N ALA A 51 0.82 1.96 4.70
CA ALA A 51 2.01 2.63 5.22
C ALA A 51 2.41 3.91 4.46
N ARG A 52 1.84 4.19 3.29
CA ARG A 52 2.06 5.45 2.54
C ARG A 52 1.20 6.61 3.05
N PHE A 53 0.22 6.31 3.91
CA PHE A 53 -0.72 7.29 4.42
C PHE A 53 -0.56 7.50 5.92
N ALA A 54 -0.67 8.74 6.35
CA ALA A 54 -0.83 9.08 7.75
C ALA A 54 -2.24 8.72 8.20
N LYS A 55 -2.36 7.90 9.25
CA LYS A 55 -3.62 7.51 9.90
C LYS A 55 -4.58 6.67 9.04
N ALA A 56 -4.12 6.07 7.95
CA ALA A 56 -4.96 5.11 7.23
C ALA A 56 -5.17 3.84 8.06
N GLU A 57 -6.41 3.37 8.06
CA GLU A 57 -6.79 2.13 8.72
C GLU A 57 -6.57 0.97 7.74
N LYS A 58 -5.85 -0.08 8.17
CA LYS A 58 -5.38 -1.15 7.27
C LYS A 58 -6.54 -1.96 6.67
N GLY A 59 -7.59 -2.22 7.45
CA GLY A 59 -8.79 -2.91 6.98
C GLY A 59 -9.50 -2.10 5.91
N ARG A 60 -9.70 -0.79 6.15
CA ARG A 60 -10.24 0.14 5.16
C ARG A 60 -9.46 0.12 3.84
N VAL A 61 -8.12 0.15 3.90
CA VAL A 61 -7.28 0.11 2.69
C VAL A 61 -7.43 -1.22 1.96
N ALA A 62 -7.45 -2.35 2.68
CA ALA A 62 -7.67 -3.67 2.08
C ALA A 62 -9.02 -3.77 1.39
N GLU A 63 -10.12 -3.41 2.06
CA GLU A 63 -11.47 -3.42 1.46
C GLU A 63 -11.56 -2.55 0.20
N LEU A 64 -10.89 -1.40 0.22
CA LEU A 64 -10.85 -0.49 -0.92
C LEU A 64 -10.06 -1.07 -2.09
N LEU A 65 -8.93 -1.74 -1.82
CA LEU A 65 -8.14 -2.41 -2.85
C LEU A 65 -8.94 -3.53 -3.52
N GLU A 66 -9.60 -4.38 -2.74
CA GLU A 66 -10.50 -5.43 -3.28
C GLU A 66 -11.60 -4.84 -4.15
N THR A 67 -12.24 -3.75 -3.68
CA THR A 67 -13.27 -3.05 -4.45
C THR A 67 -12.71 -2.51 -5.77
N LEU A 68 -11.51 -1.94 -5.77
CA LEU A 68 -10.86 -1.43 -6.97
C LEU A 68 -10.53 -2.55 -7.97
N VAL A 69 -10.13 -3.72 -7.49
CA VAL A 69 -9.91 -4.91 -8.33
C VAL A 69 -11.21 -5.36 -8.99
N LEU A 70 -12.30 -5.46 -8.23
CA LEU A 70 -13.62 -5.81 -8.76
C LEU A 70 -14.11 -4.83 -9.83
N LEU A 71 -13.74 -3.55 -9.70
CA LEU A 71 -14.06 -2.50 -10.66
C LEU A 71 -13.08 -2.43 -11.85
N GLY A 72 -12.05 -3.29 -11.89
CA GLY A 72 -11.02 -3.27 -12.93
C GLY A 72 -10.09 -2.05 -12.87
N GLN A 73 -9.96 -1.43 -11.69
CA GLN A 73 -9.15 -0.23 -11.44
C GLN A 73 -7.83 -0.51 -10.73
N ALA A 74 -7.59 -1.77 -10.37
CA ALA A 74 -6.33 -2.30 -9.86
C ALA A 74 -6.21 -3.76 -10.29
N GLY A 75 -4.98 -4.26 -10.43
CA GLY A 75 -4.70 -5.69 -10.58
C GLY A 75 -4.34 -6.30 -9.23
N GLU A 76 -4.70 -7.56 -9.02
CA GLU A 76 -4.27 -8.36 -7.86
C GLU A 76 -3.55 -9.61 -8.34
N ASN A 77 -2.48 -9.96 -7.63
CA ASN A 77 -1.76 -11.22 -7.79
C ASN A 77 -1.13 -11.63 -6.46
N GLU A 78 -1.59 -12.75 -5.90
CA GLU A 78 -1.04 -13.36 -4.68
C GLU A 78 -0.98 -12.40 -3.48
N GLY A 79 -2.02 -11.60 -3.27
CA GLY A 79 -2.15 -10.61 -2.20
C GLY A 79 -1.36 -9.32 -2.44
N LYS A 80 -0.87 -9.10 -3.66
CA LYS A 80 -0.21 -7.88 -4.09
C LYS A 80 -1.06 -7.15 -5.12
N PHE A 81 -1.17 -5.85 -4.96
CA PHE A 81 -2.00 -4.97 -5.76
C PHE A 81 -1.13 -4.05 -6.61
N GLY A 82 -1.46 -3.91 -7.89
CA GLY A 82 -0.78 -3.02 -8.83
C GLY A 82 -1.77 -2.08 -9.53
N GLY A 83 -1.26 -1.00 -10.12
CA GLY A 83 -2.04 -0.21 -11.07
C GLY A 83 -2.37 -1.03 -12.32
N VAL A 84 -3.50 -0.72 -12.96
CA VAL A 84 -3.87 -1.25 -14.28
C VAL A 84 -3.24 -0.45 -15.41
#